data_AF-A0A969ML93-F1
#
_entry.id   AF-A0A969ML93-F1
#
_cell.length_a   1.000
_cell.length_b   1.000
_cell.length_c   1.000
_cell.angle_alpha   90.00
_cell.angle_beta   90.00
_cell.angle_gamma   90.00
#
_symmetry.space_group_name_H-M   'P 1'
#
loop_
_entity.id
_entity.type
_entity.pdbx_description
1 polymer ?
#
loop_
_entity_poly.entity_id
_entity_poly.type
_entity_poly.pdbx_seq_one_letter_code
_entity_poly.pdbx_strand_id
1 'polypeptide(L)'
;MADNKRTIYQNLNSLLNFDGFGYQDRGSDAQKEPKKIIIRGDSPEDIQKKGLELQQRSELWKKFYKATDHGFQKAMQYEAARLPAYLDYEGMEYYPLIASALDLFMEEATVVGDNGKMLNIYSDKPQIKEELEDLFYNKLSINVNLPFWTRNMCKYGDNFVYLLAEKEKGVMYAKQLVNYEMERIEKIDQGKLLVKYRQRETSAEFNLMEIAHFRILGDDKYVPYGSSMLNKIRRVFRQLVMAEDAMLTYRIIRAGEKRVFKIDVGNIDEDDIEGYIHKVATKFKKTGQVYADSGHIDYRFNILGNDEDFFYQLEMVMYRQVLTLYPEHKILTKLLILNT
;
A
#
# COMPACT_ATOMS: atom_id res chain seq x y z
N MET A 1 -33.61 -38.26 16.66
CA MET A 1 -33.20 -36.88 16.31
C MET A 1 -31.79 -36.72 16.83
N ALA A 2 -30.80 -36.64 15.94
CA ALA A 2 -29.42 -36.47 16.38
C ALA A 2 -29.27 -35.06 16.97
N ASP A 3 -28.90 -34.96 18.24
CA ASP A 3 -28.55 -33.70 18.88
C ASP A 3 -27.42 -33.06 18.08
N ASN A 4 -27.76 -32.06 17.28
CA ASN A 4 -26.83 -31.36 16.42
C ASN A 4 -25.98 -30.45 17.32
N LYS A 5 -24.94 -31.02 17.93
CA LYS A 5 -24.00 -30.31 18.80
C LYS A 5 -23.29 -29.22 17.98
N ARG A 6 -23.83 -28.01 18.04
CA ARG A 6 -23.24 -26.81 17.43
C ARG A 6 -21.90 -26.49 18.07
N THR A 7 -20.94 -26.02 17.27
CA THR A 7 -19.68 -25.49 17.78
C THR A 7 -19.94 -24.19 18.56
N ILE A 8 -18.99 -23.77 19.40
CA ILE A 8 -19.11 -22.52 20.20
C ILE A 8 -19.37 -21.34 19.28
N TYR A 9 -18.66 -21.29 18.14
CA TYR A 9 -18.83 -20.25 17.13
C TYR A 9 -20.22 -20.28 16.50
N GLN A 10 -20.78 -21.46 16.23
CA GLN A 10 -22.16 -21.58 15.75
C GLN A 10 -23.20 -21.16 16.82
N ASN A 11 -22.92 -21.41 18.10
CA ASN A 11 -23.78 -20.94 19.20
C ASN A 11 -23.67 -19.43 19.41
N LEU A 12 -22.46 -18.85 19.35
CA LEU A 12 -22.23 -17.41 19.45
C LEU A 12 -22.83 -16.65 18.26
N ASN A 13 -22.70 -17.16 17.04
CA ASN A 13 -23.36 -16.60 15.86
C ASN A 13 -24.88 -16.53 16.02
N SER A 14 -25.47 -17.60 16.56
CA SER A 14 -26.91 -17.66 16.86
C SER A 14 -27.31 -16.75 18.02
N LEU A 15 -26.47 -16.60 19.05
CA LEU A 15 -26.75 -15.78 20.25
C LEU A 15 -26.70 -14.28 19.92
N LEU A 16 -25.66 -13.86 19.20
CA LEU A 16 -25.42 -12.46 18.86
C LEU A 16 -26.16 -12.04 17.58
N ASN A 17 -27.00 -12.93 17.05
CA ASN A 17 -27.79 -12.73 15.84
C ASN A 17 -26.92 -12.26 14.66
N PHE A 18 -25.68 -12.75 14.57
CA PHE A 18 -24.81 -12.47 13.43
C PHE A 18 -25.27 -13.22 12.17
N ASP A 19 -26.04 -14.30 12.33
CA ASP A 19 -26.84 -14.90 11.25
C ASP A 19 -27.94 -13.94 10.73
N GLY A 20 -28.24 -12.86 11.47
CA GLY A 20 -29.27 -11.86 11.21
C GLY A 20 -28.74 -10.45 10.90
N PHE A 21 -27.43 -10.26 10.71
CA PHE A 21 -26.89 -9.07 10.02
C PHE A 21 -27.25 -9.19 8.53
N GLY A 22 -28.53 -9.01 8.25
CA GLY A 22 -29.19 -9.36 7.00
C GLY A 22 -30.48 -10.12 7.31
N TYR A 23 -31.60 -9.44 7.07
CA TYR A 23 -32.96 -9.99 6.95
C TYR A 23 -33.37 -11.07 7.96
N GLN A 24 -34.20 -10.68 8.94
CA GLN A 24 -34.95 -11.62 9.79
C GLN A 24 -35.47 -12.80 8.97
N ASP A 25 -35.23 -14.00 9.49
CA ASP A 25 -35.66 -15.30 9.01
C ASP A 25 -37.20 -15.36 8.99
N ARG A 26 -37.82 -14.66 8.04
CA ARG A 26 -39.14 -15.03 7.53
C ARG A 26 -38.88 -16.19 6.59
N GLY A 27 -38.75 -17.36 7.21
CA GLY A 27 -38.48 -18.68 6.66
C GLY A 27 -38.25 -18.74 5.16
N SER A 28 -37.03 -19.11 4.79
CA SER A 28 -36.65 -19.84 3.57
C SER A 28 -37.82 -20.29 2.65
N ASP A 29 -38.44 -19.36 1.95
CA ASP A 29 -39.41 -19.62 0.87
C ASP A 29 -38.76 -19.40 -0.51
N ALA A 30 -37.45 -19.11 -0.55
CA ALA A 30 -36.69 -18.92 -1.78
C ALA A 30 -36.09 -20.22 -2.36
N GLN A 31 -36.09 -21.33 -1.61
CA GLN A 31 -35.56 -22.63 -2.08
C GLN A 31 -36.44 -23.84 -1.79
N LYS A 32 -37.67 -23.65 -1.29
CA LYS A 32 -38.71 -24.68 -1.46
C LYS A 32 -39.26 -24.54 -2.87
N GLU A 33 -39.51 -25.66 -3.56
CA GLU A 33 -40.31 -25.71 -4.79
C GLU A 33 -41.42 -24.67 -4.75
N PRO A 34 -41.78 -24.00 -5.87
CA PRO A 34 -42.73 -22.89 -5.84
C PRO A 34 -44.01 -23.36 -5.18
N LYS A 35 -44.16 -23.05 -3.88
CA LYS A 35 -45.37 -23.36 -3.14
C LYS A 35 -46.44 -22.62 -3.91
N LYS A 36 -47.43 -23.34 -4.44
CA LYS A 36 -48.61 -22.70 -5.04
C LYS A 36 -49.22 -21.79 -3.99
N ILE A 37 -48.98 -20.48 -4.13
CA ILE A 37 -49.53 -19.47 -3.23
C ILE A 37 -51.00 -19.32 -3.63
N ILE A 38 -51.90 -19.83 -2.80
CA ILE A 38 -53.34 -19.63 -3.00
C ILE A 38 -53.67 -18.24 -2.47
N ILE A 39 -54.00 -17.30 -3.37
CA ILE A 39 -54.40 -15.94 -3.01
C ILE A 39 -55.89 -15.99 -2.67
N ARG A 40 -56.22 -15.80 -1.38
CA ARG A 40 -57.61 -15.73 -0.90
C ARG A 40 -58.06 -14.27 -0.82
N GLY A 41 -59.26 -13.98 -1.30
CA GLY A 41 -59.88 -12.66 -1.25
C GLY A 41 -61.39 -12.75 -1.29
N ASP A 42 -62.05 -11.70 -0.82
CA ASP A 42 -63.51 -11.63 -0.67
C ASP A 42 -64.21 -11.28 -1.99
N SER A 43 -63.47 -10.72 -2.97
CA SER A 43 -63.92 -10.41 -4.33
C SER A 43 -62.90 -10.81 -5.41
N PRO A 44 -63.32 -11.03 -6.68
CA PRO A 44 -62.40 -11.30 -7.78
C PRO A 44 -61.37 -10.18 -8.02
N GLU A 45 -61.76 -8.92 -7.78
CA GLU A 45 -60.88 -7.74 -7.92
C GLU A 45 -59.82 -7.70 -6.80
N ASP A 46 -60.18 -8.06 -5.56
CA ASP A 46 -59.23 -8.14 -4.45
C ASP A 46 -58.19 -9.25 -4.65
N ILE A 47 -58.57 -10.36 -5.26
CA ILE A 47 -57.65 -11.45 -5.60
C ILE A 47 -56.64 -10.97 -6.66
N GLN A 48 -57.10 -10.24 -7.68
CA GLN A 48 -56.21 -9.65 -8.68
C GLN A 48 -55.26 -8.62 -8.08
N LYS A 49 -55.77 -7.71 -7.22
CA LYS A 49 -54.95 -6.71 -6.53
C LYS A 49 -53.87 -7.36 -5.65
N LYS A 50 -54.24 -8.34 -4.83
CA LYS A 50 -53.28 -9.09 -4.00
C LYS A 50 -52.26 -9.87 -4.86
N GLY A 51 -52.67 -10.37 -6.03
CA GLY A 51 -51.78 -10.99 -7.01
C GLY A 51 -50.75 -10.02 -7.57
N LEU A 52 -51.19 -8.82 -7.95
CA LEU A 52 -50.32 -7.74 -8.43
C LEU A 52 -49.36 -7.26 -7.34
N GLU A 53 -49.82 -7.12 -6.10
CA GLU A 53 -48.97 -6.75 -4.95
C GLU A 53 -47.88 -7.81 -4.69
N LEU A 54 -48.23 -9.10 -4.79
CA LEU A 54 -47.27 -10.20 -4.66
C LEU A 54 -46.24 -10.22 -5.80
N GLN A 55 -46.69 -9.98 -7.04
CA GLN A 55 -45.82 -9.87 -8.20
C GLN A 55 -44.87 -8.68 -8.05
N GLN A 56 -45.41 -7.50 -7.69
CA GLN A 56 -44.63 -6.29 -7.44
C GLN A 56 -43.61 -6.53 -6.34
N ARG A 57 -44.00 -7.17 -5.23
CA ARG A 57 -43.09 -7.53 -4.15
C ARG A 57 -41.97 -8.44 -4.65
N SER A 58 -42.29 -9.47 -5.42
CA SER A 58 -41.29 -10.38 -6.02
C SER A 58 -40.32 -9.64 -6.94
N GLU A 59 -40.81 -8.72 -7.78
CA GLU A 59 -39.98 -7.89 -8.64
C GLU A 59 -39.10 -6.91 -7.87
N LEU A 60 -39.63 -6.29 -6.80
CA LEU A 60 -38.86 -5.43 -5.89
C LEU A 60 -37.74 -6.22 -5.21
N TRP A 61 -38.01 -7.44 -4.75
CA TRP A 61 -36.98 -8.33 -4.21
C TRP A 61 -35.93 -8.69 -5.26
N LYS A 62 -36.34 -9.05 -6.49
CA LYS A 62 -35.40 -9.33 -7.59
C LYS A 62 -34.53 -8.11 -7.92
N LYS A 63 -35.11 -6.91 -7.95
CA LYS A 63 -34.38 -5.65 -8.15
C LYS A 63 -33.41 -5.39 -7.01
N PHE A 64 -33.83 -5.59 -5.77
CA PHE A 64 -32.99 -5.47 -4.59
C PHE A 64 -31.79 -6.43 -4.65
N TYR A 65 -32.02 -7.73 -4.87
CA TYR A 65 -30.93 -8.71 -4.96
C TYR A 65 -29.97 -8.43 -6.11
N LYS A 66 -30.47 -8.02 -7.28
CA LYS A 66 -29.61 -7.63 -8.42
C LYS A 66 -28.74 -6.40 -8.08
N ALA A 67 -29.27 -5.43 -7.35
CA ALA A 67 -28.49 -4.27 -6.91
C ALA A 67 -27.41 -4.66 -5.89
N THR A 68 -27.73 -5.56 -4.96
CA THR A 68 -26.78 -6.09 -3.97
C THR A 68 -25.67 -6.92 -4.62
N ASP A 69 -26.00 -7.74 -5.63
CA ASP A 69 -25.04 -8.58 -6.37
C ASP A 69 -24.01 -7.74 -7.15
N HIS A 70 -24.41 -6.59 -7.67
CA HIS A 70 -23.46 -5.61 -8.23
C HIS A 70 -22.49 -5.04 -7.18
N GLY A 71 -22.93 -4.88 -5.92
CA GLY A 71 -22.05 -4.53 -4.80
C GLY A 71 -20.99 -5.60 -4.53
N PHE A 72 -21.36 -6.88 -4.67
CA PHE A 72 -20.44 -8.00 -4.52
C PHE A 72 -19.35 -8.03 -5.61
N GLN A 73 -19.72 -7.83 -6.89
CA GLN A 73 -18.73 -7.73 -7.97
C GLN A 73 -17.71 -6.61 -7.73
N LYS A 74 -18.15 -5.48 -7.17
CA LYS A 74 -17.28 -4.37 -6.79
C LYS A 74 -16.32 -4.75 -5.65
N ALA A 75 -16.79 -5.50 -4.66
CA ALA A 75 -15.95 -6.02 -3.58
C ALA A 75 -14.87 -6.99 -4.11
N MET A 76 -15.22 -7.86 -5.06
CA MET A 76 -14.24 -8.76 -5.72
C MET A 76 -13.18 -7.98 -6.51
N GLN A 77 -13.57 -6.95 -7.26
CA GLN A 77 -12.63 -6.10 -7.98
C GLN A 77 -11.67 -5.39 -7.02
N TYR A 78 -12.19 -4.91 -5.89
CA TYR A 78 -11.36 -4.28 -4.88
C TYR A 78 -10.35 -5.25 -4.26
N GLU A 79 -10.77 -6.48 -3.97
CA GLU A 79 -9.86 -7.51 -3.46
C GLU A 79 -8.66 -7.76 -4.40
N ALA A 80 -8.88 -7.75 -5.72
CA ALA A 80 -7.80 -7.85 -6.70
C ALA A 80 -6.87 -6.62 -6.67
N ALA A 81 -7.42 -5.41 -6.49
CA ALA A 81 -6.64 -4.17 -6.40
C ALA A 81 -5.92 -3.98 -5.05
N ARG A 82 -6.33 -4.70 -4.01
CA ARG A 82 -5.79 -4.60 -2.65
C ARG A 82 -4.36 -5.15 -2.54
N LEU A 83 -4.09 -6.31 -3.14
CA LEU A 83 -2.75 -6.93 -3.11
C LEU A 83 -1.63 -6.01 -3.62
N PRO A 84 -1.72 -5.42 -4.83
CA PRO A 84 -0.69 -4.50 -5.30
C PRO A 84 -0.63 -3.22 -4.45
N ALA A 85 -1.74 -2.81 -3.84
CA ALA A 85 -1.72 -1.70 -2.89
C ALA A 85 -0.92 -2.03 -1.63
N TYR A 86 -1.01 -3.25 -1.10
CA TYR A 86 -0.24 -3.69 0.06
C TYR A 86 1.24 -3.76 -0.24
N LEU A 87 1.64 -4.21 -1.43
CA LEU A 87 3.03 -4.18 -1.88
C LEU A 87 3.56 -2.74 -1.98
N ASP A 88 2.75 -1.81 -2.50
CA ASP A 88 3.12 -0.39 -2.49
C ASP A 88 3.31 0.13 -1.05
N TYR A 89 2.44 -0.25 -0.10
CA TYR A 89 2.54 0.17 1.31
C TYR A 89 3.81 -0.34 1.99
N GLU A 90 4.22 -1.58 1.69
CA GLU A 90 5.53 -2.11 2.12
C GLU A 90 6.67 -1.26 1.60
N GLY A 91 6.66 -0.94 0.30
CA GLY A 91 7.67 -0.09 -0.32
C GLY A 91 7.73 1.31 0.29
N MET A 92 6.58 1.88 0.63
CA MET A 92 6.46 3.20 1.25
C MET A 92 7.02 3.24 2.68
N GLU A 93 6.97 2.13 3.42
CA GLU A 93 7.48 2.07 4.79
C GLU A 93 9.00 2.27 4.86
N TYR A 94 9.76 1.89 3.83
CA TYR A 94 11.20 2.15 3.80
C TYR A 94 11.55 3.64 3.82
N TYR A 95 10.59 4.53 3.50
CA TYR A 95 10.80 5.96 3.59
C TYR A 95 10.72 6.43 5.06
N PRO A 96 11.80 6.99 5.64
CA PRO A 96 11.88 7.25 7.08
C PRO A 96 10.74 8.12 7.62
N LEU A 97 10.30 9.13 6.86
CA LEU A 97 9.20 10.00 7.28
C LEU A 97 7.86 9.25 7.36
N ILE A 98 7.63 8.26 6.49
CA ILE A 98 6.42 7.45 6.52
C ILE A 98 6.49 6.44 7.67
N ALA A 99 7.64 5.78 7.87
CA ALA A 99 7.86 4.89 9.01
C ALA A 99 7.61 5.61 10.34
N SER A 100 8.27 6.76 10.55
CA SER A 100 8.09 7.55 11.78
C SER A 100 6.66 8.05 11.97
N ALA A 101 5.94 8.39 10.89
CA ALA A 101 4.53 8.76 11.00
C ALA A 101 3.64 7.59 11.44
N LEU A 102 3.86 6.39 10.90
CA LEU A 102 3.14 5.18 11.31
C LEU A 102 3.43 4.80 12.76
N ASP A 103 4.68 4.93 13.20
CA ASP A 103 5.08 4.67 14.58
C ASP A 103 4.45 5.71 15.52
N LEU A 104 4.42 6.99 15.15
CA LEU A 104 3.72 8.02 15.92
C LEU A 104 2.23 7.71 16.07
N PHE A 105 1.54 7.32 14.98
CA PHE A 105 0.12 6.92 15.07
C PHE A 105 -0.10 5.73 16.00
N MET A 106 0.83 4.76 15.99
CA MET A 106 0.79 3.62 16.88
C MET A 106 0.95 4.05 18.34
N GLU A 107 1.99 4.84 18.64
CA GLU A 107 2.31 5.28 20.00
C GLU A 107 1.19 6.13 20.60
N GLU A 108 0.70 7.12 19.86
CA GLU A 108 -0.39 8.02 20.30
C GLU A 108 -1.71 7.28 20.52
N ALA A 109 -2.00 6.25 19.71
CA ALA A 109 -3.20 5.45 19.87
C ALA A 109 -3.09 4.41 21.00
N THR A 110 -1.87 4.09 21.46
CA THR A 110 -1.62 3.02 22.45
C THR A 110 -0.89 3.51 23.69
N VAL A 111 -1.07 4.79 24.04
CA VAL A 111 -0.51 5.38 25.25
C VAL A 111 -0.93 4.60 26.50
N VAL A 112 0.05 4.26 27.32
CA VAL A 112 -0.16 3.59 28.60
C VAL A 112 -0.64 4.62 29.62
N GLY A 113 -1.76 4.35 30.29
CA GLY A 113 -2.25 5.20 31.38
C GLY A 113 -1.38 5.11 32.64
N ASP A 114 -1.63 5.98 33.61
CA ASP A 114 -0.90 6.04 34.90
C ASP A 114 -0.90 4.72 35.68
N ASN A 115 -1.88 3.86 35.41
CA ASN A 115 -2.05 2.54 35.99
C ASN A 115 -1.24 1.44 35.29
N GLY A 116 -0.39 1.77 34.31
CA GLY A 116 0.40 0.80 33.54
C GLY A 116 -0.43 -0.01 32.54
N LYS A 117 -1.68 0.38 32.28
CA LYS A 117 -2.63 -0.31 31.41
C LYS A 117 -2.94 0.54 30.16
N MET A 118 -2.90 -0.06 28.97
CA MET A 118 -3.27 0.63 27.72
C MET A 118 -4.79 0.79 27.55
N LEU A 119 -5.58 -0.15 28.06
CA LEU A 119 -7.04 -0.18 27.88
C LEU A 119 -7.76 -0.04 29.22
N ASN A 120 -8.41 1.09 29.52
CA ASN A 120 -9.15 1.20 30.78
C ASN A 120 -10.55 0.57 30.69
N ILE A 121 -10.85 -0.41 31.56
CA ILE A 121 -12.13 -1.12 31.58
C ILE A 121 -12.99 -0.61 32.74
N TYR A 122 -14.18 -0.12 32.40
CA TYR A 122 -15.19 0.33 33.35
C TYR A 122 -16.43 -0.55 33.27
N SER A 123 -16.90 -1.03 34.42
CA SER A 123 -18.16 -1.77 34.52
C SER A 123 -18.78 -1.53 35.89
N ASP A 124 -20.10 -1.37 35.93
CA ASP A 124 -20.86 -1.28 37.18
C ASP A 124 -20.84 -2.60 37.97
N LYS A 125 -20.54 -3.72 37.30
CA LYS A 125 -20.47 -5.05 37.90
C LYS A 125 -19.00 -5.48 38.07
N PRO A 126 -18.53 -5.71 39.30
CA PRO A 126 -17.12 -6.05 39.54
C PRO A 126 -16.73 -7.38 38.90
N GLN A 127 -17.63 -8.37 38.88
CA GLN A 127 -17.39 -9.67 38.25
C GLN A 127 -17.11 -9.56 36.75
N ILE A 128 -17.86 -8.71 36.03
CA ILE A 128 -17.66 -8.51 34.59
C ILE A 128 -16.33 -7.79 34.34
N LYS A 129 -16.01 -6.82 35.20
CA LYS A 129 -14.74 -6.10 35.10
C LYS A 129 -13.55 -7.07 35.24
N GLU A 130 -13.58 -7.95 36.25
CA GLU A 130 -12.51 -8.91 36.49
C GLU A 130 -12.32 -9.90 35.32
N GLU A 131 -13.42 -10.45 34.79
CA GLU A 131 -13.39 -11.34 33.61
C GLU A 131 -12.84 -10.66 32.35
N LEU A 132 -13.21 -9.39 32.11
CA LEU A 132 -12.70 -8.62 30.99
C LEU A 132 -11.22 -8.23 31.17
N GLU A 133 -10.81 -7.88 32.39
CA GLU A 133 -9.41 -7.62 32.69
C GLU A 133 -8.56 -8.89 32.47
N ASP A 134 -9.03 -10.06 32.90
CA ASP A 134 -8.35 -11.33 32.63
C ASP A 134 -8.25 -11.61 31.11
N LEU A 135 -9.35 -11.43 30.37
CA LEU A 135 -9.36 -11.62 28.91
C LEU A 135 -8.35 -10.70 28.21
N PHE A 136 -8.38 -9.40 28.48
CA PHE A 136 -7.58 -8.43 27.73
C PHE A 136 -6.10 -8.43 28.15
N TYR A 137 -5.78 -8.56 29.44
CA TYR A 137 -4.40 -8.51 29.90
C TYR A 137 -3.73 -9.87 29.94
N ASN A 138 -4.40 -10.90 30.47
CA ASN A 138 -3.76 -12.20 30.67
C ASN A 138 -3.83 -13.06 29.40
N LYS A 139 -5.00 -13.15 28.76
CA LYS A 139 -5.18 -14.01 27.57
C LYS A 139 -4.73 -13.35 26.27
N LEU A 140 -5.19 -12.13 26.02
CA LEU A 140 -4.89 -11.40 24.78
C LEU A 140 -3.58 -10.61 24.84
N SER A 141 -3.02 -10.38 26.04
CA SER A 141 -1.78 -9.60 26.22
C SER A 141 -1.82 -8.25 25.48
N ILE A 142 -2.91 -7.50 25.66
CA ILE A 142 -3.19 -6.26 24.92
C ILE A 142 -2.07 -5.23 25.06
N ASN A 143 -1.43 -5.12 26.23
CA ASN A 143 -0.31 -4.19 26.43
C ASN A 143 0.89 -4.45 25.50
N VAL A 144 1.04 -5.66 24.97
CA VAL A 144 2.12 -6.01 24.04
C VAL A 144 1.61 -6.04 22.61
N ASN A 145 0.42 -6.61 22.38
CA ASN A 145 -0.08 -6.89 21.04
C ASN A 145 -0.78 -5.69 20.38
N LEU A 146 -1.41 -4.81 21.15
CA LEU A 146 -2.21 -3.71 20.63
C LEU A 146 -1.41 -2.72 19.77
N PRO A 147 -0.17 -2.32 20.15
CA PRO A 147 0.66 -1.46 19.29
C PRO A 147 0.86 -2.09 17.89
N PHE A 148 1.24 -3.37 17.81
CA PHE A 148 1.42 -4.04 16.52
C PHE A 148 0.13 -4.15 15.70
N TRP A 149 -1.01 -4.37 16.37
CA TRP A 149 -2.32 -4.40 15.71
C TRP A 149 -2.70 -3.04 15.15
N THR A 150 -2.50 -1.97 15.92
CA THR A 150 -2.79 -0.59 15.53
C THR A 150 -1.90 -0.16 14.38
N ARG A 151 -0.60 -0.45 14.44
CA ARG A 151 0.35 -0.10 13.36
C ARG A 151 -0.02 -0.79 12.05
N ASN A 152 -0.31 -2.10 12.08
CA ASN A 152 -0.74 -2.82 10.88
C ASN A 152 -2.08 -2.30 10.36
N MET A 153 -3.00 -1.96 11.25
CA MET A 153 -4.28 -1.35 10.88
C MET A 153 -4.09 0.02 10.21
N CYS A 154 -3.17 0.87 10.68
CA CYS A 154 -2.81 2.14 10.02
C CYS A 154 -2.15 1.93 8.65
N LYS A 155 -1.22 0.97 8.55
CA LYS A 155 -0.47 0.66 7.32
C LYS A 155 -1.36 0.09 6.22
N TYR A 156 -2.15 -0.93 6.51
CA TYR A 156 -2.94 -1.64 5.50
C TYR A 156 -4.40 -1.21 5.44
N GLY A 157 -4.93 -0.57 6.50
CA GLY A 157 -6.35 -0.26 6.66
C GLY A 157 -7.15 -1.40 7.28
N ASP A 158 -6.59 -2.60 7.29
CA ASP A 158 -7.14 -3.81 7.88
C ASP A 158 -6.14 -4.44 8.85
N ASN A 159 -6.65 -5.22 9.81
CA ASN A 159 -5.84 -6.14 10.59
C ASN A 159 -6.66 -7.38 10.94
N PHE A 160 -6.10 -8.57 10.69
CA PHE A 160 -6.76 -9.84 10.98
C PHE A 160 -6.08 -10.54 12.16
N VAL A 161 -6.86 -10.86 13.20
CA VAL A 161 -6.37 -11.57 14.37
C VAL A 161 -7.17 -12.85 14.54
N TYR A 162 -6.48 -13.99 14.47
CA TYR A 162 -7.05 -15.30 14.74
C TYR A 162 -7.27 -15.49 16.23
N LEU A 163 -8.50 -15.83 16.60
CA LEU A 163 -8.93 -16.12 17.96
C LEU A 163 -9.07 -17.62 18.12
N LEU A 164 -8.29 -18.21 19.00
CA LEU A 164 -8.45 -19.61 19.39
C LEU A 164 -9.35 -19.69 20.62
N ALA A 165 -10.59 -20.15 20.44
CA ALA A 165 -11.54 -20.38 21.52
C ALA A 165 -11.81 -21.87 21.74
N GLU A 166 -11.92 -22.26 23.01
CA GLU A 166 -12.27 -23.61 23.45
C GLU A 166 -13.58 -23.61 24.24
N LYS A 167 -14.28 -24.75 24.25
CA LYS A 167 -15.58 -24.87 24.92
C LYS A 167 -15.34 -24.73 26.41
N GLU A 168 -16.21 -23.96 27.08
CA GLU A 168 -16.14 -23.64 28.52
C GLU A 168 -15.04 -22.66 28.94
N LYS A 169 -13.89 -22.62 28.26
CA LYS A 169 -12.79 -21.70 28.60
C LYS A 169 -12.83 -20.34 27.87
N GLY A 170 -13.61 -20.26 26.79
CA GLY A 170 -13.69 -19.05 25.97
C GLY A 170 -12.45 -18.85 25.09
N VAL A 171 -12.14 -17.60 24.75
CA VAL A 171 -10.94 -17.24 23.96
C VAL A 171 -9.70 -17.48 24.82
N MET A 172 -8.79 -18.32 24.35
CA MET A 172 -7.56 -18.69 25.04
C MET A 172 -6.36 -17.91 24.52
N TYR A 173 -6.26 -17.79 23.19
CA TYR A 173 -5.13 -17.14 22.52
C TYR A 173 -5.59 -16.31 21.34
N ALA A 174 -4.80 -15.28 21.03
CA ALA A 174 -4.92 -14.51 19.82
C ALA A 174 -3.59 -14.50 19.06
N LYS A 175 -3.65 -14.71 17.74
CA LYS A 175 -2.49 -14.62 16.85
C LYS A 175 -2.82 -13.68 15.71
N GLN A 176 -2.00 -12.66 15.51
CA GLN A 176 -2.10 -11.81 14.34
C GLN A 176 -1.74 -12.60 13.07
N LEU A 177 -2.59 -12.53 12.06
CA LEU A 177 -2.37 -13.13 10.75
C LEU A 177 -1.81 -12.09 9.78
N VAL A 178 -1.21 -12.57 8.70
CA VAL A 178 -0.62 -11.72 7.68
C VAL A 178 -1.71 -11.19 6.75
N ASN A 179 -1.81 -9.87 6.62
CA ASN A 179 -2.95 -9.22 5.96
C ASN A 179 -3.09 -9.54 4.47
N TYR A 180 -1.99 -9.71 3.73
CA TYR A 180 -2.05 -10.00 2.28
C TYR A 180 -2.51 -11.44 1.99
N GLU A 181 -2.35 -12.36 2.93
CA GLU A 181 -2.78 -13.76 2.80
C GLU A 181 -4.27 -13.95 3.09
N MET A 182 -4.90 -12.99 3.77
CA MET A 182 -6.28 -13.13 4.21
C MET A 182 -7.27 -12.58 3.18
N GLU A 183 -8.20 -13.44 2.77
CA GLU A 183 -9.34 -13.13 1.91
C GLU A 183 -10.62 -13.24 2.73
N ARG A 184 -11.55 -12.31 2.53
CA ARG A 184 -12.90 -12.33 3.09
C ARG A 184 -13.86 -12.72 1.99
N ILE A 185 -14.53 -13.84 2.20
CA ILE A 185 -15.48 -14.42 1.27
C ILE A 185 -16.88 -14.12 1.81
N GLU A 186 -17.61 -13.31 1.08
CA GLU A 186 -19.01 -13.05 1.34
C GLU A 186 -19.83 -13.74 0.25
N LYS A 187 -20.75 -14.62 0.65
CA LYS A 187 -21.67 -15.27 -0.28
C LYS A 187 -23.08 -15.15 0.24
N ILE A 188 -24.02 -14.85 -0.64
CA ILE A 188 -25.44 -14.95 -0.33
C ILE A 188 -25.84 -16.38 -0.64
N ASP A 189 -26.02 -17.20 0.40
CA ASP A 189 -26.55 -18.55 0.27
C ASP A 189 -27.95 -18.61 0.89
N GLN A 190 -28.93 -19.07 0.11
CA GLN A 190 -30.34 -19.13 0.52
C GLN A 190 -30.92 -17.81 1.10
N GLY A 191 -30.39 -16.66 0.68
CA GLY A 191 -30.78 -15.34 1.21
C GLY A 191 -30.08 -14.93 2.51
N LYS A 192 -29.16 -15.75 3.04
CA LYS A 192 -28.31 -15.44 4.20
C LYS A 192 -26.92 -15.02 3.72
N LEU A 193 -26.38 -13.97 4.32
CA LEU A 193 -25.00 -13.54 4.09
C LEU A 193 -24.07 -14.46 4.88
N LEU A 194 -23.39 -15.37 4.20
CA LEU A 194 -22.32 -16.17 4.76
C LEU A 194 -21.00 -15.42 4.59
N VAL A 195 -20.43 -14.99 5.71
CA VAL A 195 -19.09 -14.40 5.77
C VAL A 195 -18.11 -15.43 6.31
N LYS A 196 -17.09 -15.73 5.51
CA LYS A 196 -15.96 -16.57 5.88
C LYS A 196 -14.65 -15.87 5.57
N TYR A 197 -13.57 -16.29 6.21
CA TYR A 197 -12.23 -15.89 5.82
C TYR A 197 -11.48 -17.08 5.25
N ARG A 198 -10.57 -16.83 4.32
CA ARG A 198 -9.69 -17.83 3.74
C ARG A 198 -8.26 -17.31 3.75
N GLN A 199 -7.34 -18.17 4.17
CA GLN A 199 -5.92 -17.90 4.01
C GLN A 199 -5.45 -18.46 2.65
N ARG A 200 -4.80 -17.63 1.82
CA ARG A 200 -4.38 -18.01 0.45
C ARG A 200 -3.38 -19.16 0.43
N GLU A 201 -2.38 -19.13 1.31
CA GLU A 201 -1.28 -20.11 1.28
C GLU A 201 -1.72 -21.50 1.73
N THR A 202 -2.44 -21.58 2.86
CA THR A 202 -2.87 -22.84 3.47
C THR A 202 -4.23 -23.31 2.96
N SER A 203 -4.98 -22.45 2.25
CA SER A 203 -6.39 -22.65 1.90
C SER A 203 -7.30 -22.93 3.10
N ALA A 204 -6.84 -22.63 4.33
CA ALA A 204 -7.64 -22.78 5.53
C ALA A 204 -8.81 -21.80 5.51
N GLU A 205 -10.02 -22.31 5.75
CA GLU A 205 -11.22 -21.48 5.91
C GLU A 205 -11.52 -21.26 7.39
N PHE A 206 -11.77 -20.02 7.76
CA PHE A 206 -12.16 -19.60 9.10
C PHE A 206 -13.58 -19.04 9.10
N ASN A 207 -14.29 -19.30 10.20
CA ASN A 207 -15.60 -18.73 10.45
C ASN A 207 -15.49 -17.26 10.92
N LEU A 208 -16.59 -16.51 10.85
CA LEU A 208 -16.62 -15.10 11.24
C LEU A 208 -16.09 -14.83 12.66
N MET A 209 -16.42 -15.69 13.63
CA MET A 209 -16.02 -15.52 15.04
C MET A 209 -14.62 -16.04 15.37
N GLU A 210 -13.97 -16.73 14.43
CA GLU A 210 -12.59 -17.18 14.59
C GLU A 210 -11.58 -16.07 14.23
N ILE A 211 -12.04 -15.01 13.57
CA ILE A 211 -11.20 -13.89 13.13
C ILE A 211 -11.76 -12.58 13.66
N ALA A 212 -10.99 -11.89 14.50
CA ALA A 212 -11.19 -10.48 14.76
C ALA A 212 -10.63 -9.66 13.58
N HIS A 213 -11.54 -9.05 12.81
CA HIS A 213 -11.21 -8.15 11.70
C HIS A 213 -11.34 -6.70 12.15
N PHE A 214 -10.20 -6.03 12.32
CA PHE A 214 -10.15 -4.58 12.54
C PHE A 214 -10.05 -3.87 11.20
N ARG A 215 -10.82 -2.78 11.04
CA ARG A 215 -10.87 -2.02 9.78
C ARG A 215 -11.03 -0.53 10.03
N ILE A 216 -10.34 0.28 9.22
CA ILE A 216 -10.58 1.72 9.16
C ILE A 216 -11.73 1.99 8.20
N LEU A 217 -12.86 2.44 8.74
CA LEU A 217 -14.02 2.88 7.96
C LEU A 217 -13.83 4.32 7.50
N GLY A 218 -13.14 4.50 6.38
CA GLY A 218 -12.87 5.83 5.80
C GLY A 218 -13.59 6.10 4.48
N ASP A 219 -13.70 5.11 3.60
CA ASP A 219 -14.29 5.25 2.27
C ASP A 219 -15.11 3.99 1.94
N ASP A 220 -16.40 4.19 1.64
CA ASP A 220 -17.38 3.14 1.35
C ASP A 220 -17.02 2.30 0.13
N LYS A 221 -16.12 2.78 -0.74
CA LYS A 221 -15.63 2.03 -1.90
C LYS A 221 -14.85 0.78 -1.52
N TYR A 222 -14.31 0.72 -0.31
CA TYR A 222 -13.43 -0.35 0.15
C TYR A 222 -14.15 -1.43 0.96
N VAL A 223 -15.43 -1.22 1.28
CA VAL A 223 -16.28 -2.23 1.94
C VAL A 223 -16.25 -3.51 1.08
N PRO A 224 -15.95 -4.69 1.67
CA PRO A 224 -16.00 -5.02 3.11
C PRO A 224 -14.74 -4.73 3.95
N TYR A 225 -13.65 -4.31 3.32
CA TYR A 225 -12.35 -4.02 3.91
C TYR A 225 -12.19 -2.54 4.32
N GLY A 226 -11.10 -2.23 5.00
CA GLY A 226 -10.75 -0.89 5.44
C GLY A 226 -9.90 -0.10 4.45
N SER A 227 -9.81 1.20 4.66
CA SER A 227 -8.94 2.09 3.87
C SER A 227 -7.63 2.37 4.62
N SER A 228 -6.49 2.05 4.00
CA SER A 228 -5.18 2.43 4.52
C SER A 228 -5.00 3.96 4.56
N MET A 229 -4.29 4.46 5.56
CA MET A 229 -3.85 5.85 5.61
C MET A 229 -2.91 6.20 4.44
N LEU A 230 -2.07 5.24 4.03
CA LEU A 230 -1.09 5.41 2.94
C LEU A 230 -1.74 5.46 1.56
N ASN A 231 -2.97 4.97 1.42
CA ASN A 231 -3.67 4.88 0.13
C ASN A 231 -3.77 6.24 -0.57
N LYS A 232 -4.05 7.31 0.19
CA LYS A 232 -4.12 8.68 -0.33
C LYS A 232 -2.74 9.25 -0.71
N ILE A 233 -1.69 8.77 -0.07
CA ILE A 233 -0.31 9.25 -0.22
C ILE A 233 0.39 8.57 -1.39
N ARG A 234 0.00 7.35 -1.79
CA ARG A 234 0.62 6.55 -2.87
C ARG A 234 1.00 7.34 -4.12
N ARG A 235 0.09 8.21 -4.62
CA ARG A 235 0.35 9.02 -5.82
C ARG A 235 1.46 10.04 -5.57
N VAL A 236 1.39 10.76 -4.45
CA VAL A 236 2.35 11.81 -4.09
C VAL A 236 3.72 11.21 -3.78
N PHE A 237 3.75 10.06 -3.10
CA PHE A 237 4.99 9.33 -2.82
C PHE A 237 5.76 8.98 -4.09
N ARG A 238 5.09 8.41 -5.11
CA ARG A 238 5.75 8.12 -6.39
C ARG A 238 6.29 9.37 -7.07
N GLN A 239 5.57 10.48 -6.99
CA GLN A 239 6.04 11.76 -7.55
C GLN A 239 7.28 12.28 -6.82
N LEU A 240 7.31 12.14 -5.48
CA LEU A 240 8.43 12.56 -4.66
C LEU A 240 9.70 11.75 -4.98
N VAL A 241 9.60 10.42 -4.99
CA VAL A 241 10.74 9.53 -5.30
C VAL A 241 11.31 9.84 -6.70
N MET A 242 10.44 9.99 -7.71
CA MET A 242 10.90 10.36 -9.06
C MET A 242 11.61 11.73 -9.09
N ALA A 243 11.18 12.69 -8.27
CA ALA A 243 11.81 14.00 -8.19
C ALA A 243 13.15 13.96 -7.46
N GLU A 244 13.26 13.19 -6.38
CA GLU A 244 14.51 12.96 -5.65
C GLU A 244 15.56 12.29 -6.56
N ASP A 245 15.18 11.24 -7.28
CA ASP A 245 16.07 10.54 -8.24
C ASP A 245 16.50 11.45 -9.39
N ALA A 246 15.58 12.24 -9.93
CA ALA A 246 15.90 13.21 -10.98
C ALA A 246 16.90 14.27 -10.50
N MET A 247 16.72 14.78 -9.28
CA MET A 247 17.62 15.76 -8.67
C MET A 247 19.01 15.18 -8.40
N LEU A 248 19.08 13.95 -7.89
CA LEU A 248 20.35 13.23 -7.69
C LEU A 248 21.08 13.05 -9.02
N THR A 249 20.38 12.52 -10.02
CA THR A 249 20.92 12.30 -11.38
C THR A 249 21.44 13.59 -11.98
N TYR A 250 20.67 14.68 -11.86
CA TYR A 250 21.09 16.00 -12.31
C TYR A 250 22.37 16.49 -11.63
N ARG A 251 22.50 16.31 -10.30
CA ARG A 251 23.71 16.66 -9.56
C ARG A 251 24.91 15.81 -10.01
N ILE A 252 24.74 14.51 -10.22
CA ILE A 252 25.81 13.60 -10.66
C ILE A 252 26.29 13.98 -12.06
N ILE A 253 25.38 14.19 -13.01
CA ILE A 253 25.72 14.58 -14.39
C ILE A 253 26.47 15.90 -14.43
N ARG A 254 26.13 16.84 -13.54
CA ARG A 254 26.80 18.14 -13.43
C ARG A 254 28.08 18.13 -12.60
N ALA A 255 28.25 17.17 -11.71
CA ALA A 255 29.47 17.04 -10.91
C ALA A 255 30.69 16.71 -11.79
N GLY A 256 30.46 16.03 -12.93
CA GLY A 256 31.47 15.90 -13.97
C GLY A 256 31.70 17.24 -14.67
N GLU A 257 32.90 17.80 -14.51
CA GLU A 257 33.32 18.96 -15.31
C GLU A 257 33.42 18.56 -16.78
N LYS A 258 32.57 19.11 -17.64
CA LYS A 258 32.67 18.92 -19.09
C LYS A 258 33.48 20.06 -19.70
N ARG A 259 34.61 19.73 -20.30
CA ARG A 259 35.50 20.70 -20.96
C ARG A 259 35.42 20.51 -22.46
N VAL A 260 35.24 21.62 -23.18
CA VAL A 260 35.32 21.63 -24.65
C VAL A 260 36.59 22.37 -25.04
N PHE A 261 37.51 21.63 -25.67
CA PHE A 261 38.78 22.19 -26.14
C PHE A 261 38.65 22.57 -27.61
N LYS A 262 38.65 23.89 -27.87
CA LYS A 262 38.72 24.43 -29.22
C LYS A 262 40.18 24.52 -29.63
N ILE A 263 40.53 23.88 -30.75
CA ILE A 263 41.88 23.89 -31.29
C ILE A 263 41.83 24.61 -32.65
N ASP A 264 42.57 25.72 -32.73
CA ASP A 264 42.73 26.47 -33.97
C ASP A 264 43.75 25.76 -34.87
N VAL A 265 43.39 25.51 -36.13
CA VAL A 265 44.22 24.77 -37.10
C VAL A 265 44.48 25.55 -38.39
N GLY A 266 44.51 26.88 -38.32
CA GLY A 266 44.47 27.74 -39.52
C GLY A 266 45.67 27.69 -40.49
N ASN A 267 46.77 26.99 -40.17
CA ASN A 267 47.95 26.89 -41.04
C ASN A 267 48.47 25.45 -41.17
N ILE A 268 47.57 24.47 -41.04
CA ILE A 268 47.86 23.03 -41.17
C ILE A 268 47.04 22.52 -42.37
N ASP A 269 47.64 21.68 -43.20
CA ASP A 269 46.93 21.04 -44.33
C ASP A 269 45.85 20.08 -43.82
N GLU A 270 44.71 19.99 -44.51
CA GLU A 270 43.53 19.22 -44.08
C GLU A 270 43.85 17.77 -43.68
N ASP A 271 44.79 17.13 -44.39
CA ASP A 271 45.21 15.74 -44.13
C ASP A 271 45.98 15.57 -42.80
N ASP A 272 46.64 16.61 -42.30
CA ASP A 272 47.47 16.58 -41.09
C ASP A 272 46.73 17.01 -39.80
N ILE A 273 45.48 17.49 -39.94
CA ILE A 273 44.72 18.07 -38.83
C ILE A 273 44.36 17.03 -37.77
N GLU A 274 43.95 15.83 -38.17
CA GLU A 274 43.58 14.75 -37.24
C GLU A 274 44.79 14.32 -36.39
N GLY A 275 45.97 14.21 -37.02
CA GLY A 275 47.23 13.91 -36.33
C GLY A 275 47.63 15.00 -35.33
N TYR A 276 47.42 16.27 -35.67
CA TYR A 276 47.66 17.39 -34.77
C TYR A 276 46.70 17.38 -33.56
N ILE A 277 45.41 17.16 -33.79
CA ILE A 277 44.38 17.07 -32.73
C ILE A 277 44.71 15.92 -31.77
N HIS A 278 45.07 14.74 -32.26
CA HIS A 278 45.46 13.61 -31.41
C HIS A 278 46.70 13.90 -30.57
N LYS A 279 47.70 14.60 -31.12
CA LYS A 279 48.92 14.98 -30.40
C LYS A 279 48.62 16.01 -29.30
N VAL A 280 47.73 16.96 -29.55
CA VAL A 280 47.29 17.95 -28.57
C VAL A 280 46.44 17.29 -27.47
N ALA A 281 45.48 16.44 -27.85
CA ALA A 281 44.66 15.69 -26.90
C ALA A 281 45.50 14.82 -25.97
N THR A 282 46.52 14.12 -26.51
CA THR A 282 47.43 13.27 -25.70
C THR A 282 48.26 14.08 -24.69
N LYS A 283 48.57 15.35 -24.98
CA LYS A 283 49.25 16.22 -24.01
C LYS A 283 48.33 16.66 -22.88
N PHE A 284 47.06 16.96 -23.17
CA PHE A 284 46.08 17.34 -22.16
C PHE A 284 45.61 16.17 -21.28
N LYS A 285 45.60 14.94 -21.81
CA LYS A 285 45.30 13.71 -21.05
C LYS A 285 46.40 13.27 -20.08
N LYS A 286 47.55 13.98 -20.00
CA LYS A 286 48.62 13.70 -19.03
C LYS A 286 48.48 14.63 -17.82
N THR A 287 47.84 14.14 -16.77
CA THR A 287 47.81 14.83 -15.47
C THR A 287 49.00 14.36 -14.63
N GLY A 288 49.79 15.28 -14.09
CA GLY A 288 50.86 14.93 -13.16
C GLY A 288 50.29 14.56 -11.79
N GLN A 289 50.55 13.34 -11.31
CA GLN A 289 50.18 12.92 -9.96
C GLN A 289 51.43 13.01 -9.08
N VAL A 290 51.35 13.76 -7.98
CA VAL A 290 52.44 13.90 -7.01
C VAL A 290 52.17 12.92 -5.87
N TYR A 291 53.05 11.96 -5.68
CA TYR A 291 52.99 11.09 -4.50
C TYR A 291 53.51 11.85 -3.28
N ALA A 292 52.68 11.92 -2.22
CA ALA A 292 52.95 12.69 -1.02
C ALA A 292 54.21 12.23 -0.26
N ASP A 293 54.64 10.97 -0.43
CA ASP A 293 55.77 10.38 0.30
C ASP A 293 57.15 10.63 -0.33
N SER A 294 57.24 10.80 -1.66
CA SER A 294 58.54 10.80 -2.36
C SER A 294 58.83 12.08 -3.15
N GLY A 295 57.85 12.98 -3.31
CA GLY A 295 58.01 14.22 -4.09
C GLY A 295 58.33 14.00 -5.58
N HIS A 296 58.39 12.76 -6.05
CA HIS A 296 58.60 12.43 -7.45
C HIS A 296 57.27 12.53 -8.21
N ILE A 297 57.31 13.25 -9.33
CA ILE A 297 56.16 13.46 -10.23
C ILE A 297 56.20 12.35 -11.28
N ASP A 298 55.24 11.43 -11.25
CA ASP A 298 55.06 10.40 -12.28
C ASP A 298 53.89 10.80 -13.21
N TYR A 299 54.14 10.83 -14.51
CA TYR A 299 53.14 11.19 -15.52
C TYR A 299 52.46 9.92 -16.02
N ARG A 300 51.40 9.49 -15.35
CA ARG A 300 50.56 8.38 -15.82
C ARG A 300 49.50 8.86 -16.80
N PHE A 301 49.21 8.04 -17.80
CA PHE A 301 48.13 8.31 -18.75
C PHE A 301 46.80 8.32 -18.00
N ASN A 302 46.08 9.44 -18.02
CA ASN A 302 44.79 9.54 -17.35
C ASN A 302 43.76 8.75 -18.16
N ILE A 303 43.30 7.63 -17.64
CA ILE A 303 42.23 6.82 -18.22
C ILE A 303 40.90 7.42 -17.76
N LEU A 304 40.63 8.68 -18.11
CA LEU A 304 39.26 9.21 -18.01
C LEU A 304 38.41 8.57 -19.11
N GLY A 305 37.14 8.33 -18.79
CA GLY A 305 36.17 7.71 -19.70
C GLY A 305 36.03 8.49 -20.99
N ASN A 306 35.71 7.80 -22.08
CA ASN A 306 35.55 8.37 -23.43
C ASN A 306 34.51 9.50 -23.55
N ASP A 307 33.75 9.79 -22.49
CA ASP A 307 32.62 10.72 -22.47
C ASP A 307 32.94 12.11 -21.89
N GLU A 308 34.20 12.37 -21.50
CA GLU A 308 34.56 13.57 -20.72
C GLU A 308 35.16 14.72 -21.53
N ASP A 309 35.83 14.46 -22.66
CA ASP A 309 36.52 15.49 -23.44
C ASP A 309 36.20 15.44 -24.94
N PHE A 310 35.51 16.48 -25.44
CA PHE A 310 35.25 16.68 -26.87
C PHE A 310 36.23 17.67 -27.48
N PHE A 311 36.92 17.26 -28.54
CA PHE A 311 37.81 18.10 -29.34
C PHE A 311 37.11 18.44 -30.66
N TYR A 312 36.92 19.74 -30.93
CA TYR A 312 36.34 20.23 -32.18
C TYR A 312 37.33 21.14 -32.92
N GLN A 313 37.37 20.99 -34.25
CA GLN A 313 38.16 21.82 -35.16
C GLN A 313 37.46 23.15 -35.45
N LEU A 314 38.22 24.25 -35.55
CA LEU A 314 37.73 25.55 -36.01
C LEU A 314 38.60 26.07 -37.16
N GLU A 315 37.95 26.47 -38.26
CA GLU A 315 38.59 26.96 -39.49
C GLU A 315 38.83 28.48 -39.52
N MET A 316 38.46 29.22 -38.47
CA MET A 316 38.70 30.67 -38.38
C MET A 316 39.60 31.03 -37.21
N VAL A 317 40.54 31.95 -37.44
CA VAL A 317 41.46 32.54 -36.45
C VAL A 317 40.65 33.34 -35.42
N MET A 318 40.15 32.67 -34.40
CA MET A 318 39.51 33.28 -33.24
C MET A 318 39.98 32.54 -32.00
N TYR A 319 41.06 33.06 -31.39
CA TYR A 319 41.58 32.79 -30.05
C TYR A 319 41.25 31.42 -29.44
N ARG A 320 42.28 30.60 -29.24
CA ARG A 320 42.31 29.42 -28.37
C ARG A 320 41.52 29.65 -27.07
N GLN A 321 40.31 29.10 -27.00
CA GLN A 321 39.40 29.24 -25.85
C GLN A 321 39.12 27.87 -25.24
N VAL A 322 39.46 27.73 -23.96
CA VAL A 322 38.93 26.65 -23.12
C VAL A 322 37.60 27.15 -22.57
N LEU A 323 36.50 26.59 -23.05
CA LEU A 323 35.17 26.89 -22.54
C LEU A 323 34.78 25.81 -21.54
N THR A 324 34.79 26.18 -20.25
CA THR A 324 34.18 25.38 -19.20
C THR A 324 32.67 25.55 -19.32
N LEU A 325 31.94 24.47 -19.63
CA LEU A 325 30.49 24.52 -19.71
C LEU A 325 29.91 24.57 -18.29
N TYR A 326 29.67 25.78 -17.78
CA TYR A 326 28.81 25.94 -16.61
C TYR A 326 27.37 25.66 -17.00
N PRO A 327 26.69 24.70 -16.37
CA PRO A 327 25.37 24.29 -16.81
C PRO A 327 24.24 25.28 -16.43
N GLU A 328 24.55 26.40 -15.76
CA GLU A 328 23.55 27.42 -15.33
C GLU A 328 23.52 28.68 -16.19
N HIS A 329 24.48 28.92 -17.09
CA HIS A 329 24.51 30.13 -17.89
C HIS A 329 24.66 29.82 -19.39
N LYS A 330 23.53 29.80 -20.10
CA LYS A 330 23.45 30.15 -21.53
C LYS A 330 23.66 31.66 -21.76
N ILE A 331 24.51 32.32 -20.96
CA ILE A 331 24.92 33.69 -21.19
C ILE A 331 26.42 33.66 -21.42
N LEU A 332 26.79 33.95 -22.66
CA LEU A 332 28.15 34.21 -23.12
C LEU A 332 28.77 35.33 -22.29
N THR A 333 29.38 35.00 -21.15
CA THR A 333 30.30 35.92 -20.50
C THR A 333 31.62 35.85 -21.25
N LYS A 334 31.76 36.74 -22.23
CA LYS A 334 32.98 37.00 -22.98
C LYS A 334 34.03 37.56 -22.01
N LEU A 335 34.74 36.69 -21.30
CA LEU A 335 35.92 37.05 -20.51
C LEU A 335 37.05 37.36 -21.50
N LEU A 336 37.04 38.61 -21.99
CA LEU A 336 38.18 39.28 -22.57
C LEU A 336 39.23 39.41 -21.47
N ILE A 337 40.18 38.49 -21.43
CA ILE A 337 41.47 38.75 -20.80
C ILE A 337 42.19 39.70 -21.76
N LEU A 338 41.94 41.00 -21.58
CA LEU A 338 42.81 42.05 -22.09
C LEU A 338 44.08 42.03 -21.24
N ASN A 339 45.12 41.35 -21.73
CA ASN A 339 46.48 41.64 -21.29
C ASN A 339 46.93 42.89 -22.04
N THR A 340 47.10 43.99 -21.31
CA THR A 340 48.15 44.98 -21.61
C THR A 340 49.51 44.40 -21.22
#